data_AF-A0A935UJU1-F1
#
_entry.id   AF-A0A935UJU1-F1
#
_cell.length_a   1.000
_cell.length_b   1.000
_cell.length_c   1.000
_cell.angle_alpha   90.00
_cell.angle_beta   90.00
_cell.angle_gamma   90.00
#
_symmetry.space_group_name_H-M   'P 1'
#
loop_
_entity.id
_entity.type
_entity.pdbx_description
1 polymer ?
#
loop_
_entity_poly.entity_id
_entity_poly.type
_entity_poly.pdbx_seq_one_letter_code
_entity_poly.pdbx_strand_id
1 'polypeptide(L)'
;MKKVLIFILAVSLFAACKNDKKAKDDRSTTKEKDDYSTSDDKKDDKNADYKSTDDKKDSDDKSSRDDDNGSGWTKSDESRFMSDCEGTAKQNVGAARANEYCDCMLQRMKKMYSSYTEADRDLAGATQDEINKLAAPCNGK
;
A
#
# COMPACT_ATOMS: atom_id res chain seq x y z
N MET A 1 0.24 23.93 22.07
CA MET A 1 -0.34 23.21 20.91
C MET A 1 -0.46 24.19 19.75
N LYS A 2 0.43 24.09 18.76
CA LYS A 2 0.39 24.92 17.54
C LYS A 2 0.34 23.96 16.36
N LYS A 3 -0.85 23.81 15.79
CA LYS A 3 -1.09 23.04 14.57
C LYS A 3 -0.63 23.92 13.41
N VAL A 4 0.42 23.52 12.70
CA VAL A 4 0.85 24.19 11.48
C VAL A 4 0.33 23.36 10.31
N LEU A 5 -0.74 23.85 9.70
CA LEU A 5 -1.24 23.37 8.41
C LEU A 5 -0.38 24.01 7.32
N ILE A 6 0.47 23.22 6.66
CA ILE A 6 1.23 23.70 5.50
C ILE A 6 0.41 23.40 4.25
N PHE A 7 0.04 24.48 3.56
CA PHE A 7 -0.76 24.50 2.35
C PHE A 7 -0.01 23.87 1.16
N ILE A 8 -0.72 23.02 0.42
CA ILE A 8 -0.29 22.34 -0.79
C ILE A 8 -0.01 23.36 -1.89
N LEU A 9 1.24 23.48 -2.34
CA LEU A 9 1.60 24.17 -3.57
C LEU A 9 1.30 23.25 -4.76
N ALA A 10 0.05 23.22 -5.18
CA ALA A 10 -0.33 22.71 -6.49
C ALA A 10 0.02 23.77 -7.55
N VAL A 11 1.21 23.66 -8.16
CA VAL A 11 1.51 24.41 -9.38
C VAL A 11 0.97 23.61 -10.56
N SER A 12 -0.29 23.87 -10.89
CA SER A 12 -0.95 23.34 -12.08
C SER A 12 -0.41 24.05 -13.32
N LEU A 13 0.57 23.45 -14.00
CA LEU A 13 0.93 23.85 -15.36
C LEU A 13 -0.12 23.32 -16.34
N PHE A 14 -1.22 24.06 -16.52
CA PHE A 14 -2.07 23.88 -17.70
C PHE A 14 -1.35 24.47 -18.91
N ALA A 15 -0.59 23.64 -19.61
CA ALA A 15 -0.16 23.94 -20.96
C ALA A 15 -1.39 23.91 -21.88
N ALA A 16 -1.75 25.07 -22.40
CA ALA A 16 -2.85 25.29 -23.31
C ALA A 16 -2.56 24.66 -24.69
N CYS A 17 -3.35 23.67 -25.09
CA CYS A 17 -3.55 23.34 -26.50
C CYS A 17 -4.85 23.99 -26.97
N LYS A 18 -4.69 25.08 -27.72
CA LYS A 18 -5.75 25.79 -28.45
C LYS A 18 -5.99 25.02 -29.74
N ASN A 19 -7.18 24.46 -29.93
CA ASN A 19 -7.75 24.19 -31.24
C ASN A 19 -9.25 24.48 -31.17
N ASP A 20 -9.66 25.55 -31.83
CA ASP A 20 -11.04 26.00 -31.92
C ASP A 20 -11.92 25.01 -32.70
N LYS A 21 -12.88 24.37 -32.02
CA LYS A 21 -14.22 24.06 -32.57
C LYS A 21 -15.26 24.12 -31.45
N LYS A 22 -16.39 24.76 -31.76
CA LYS A 22 -17.42 25.28 -30.85
C LYS A 22 -18.22 24.21 -30.09
N ALA A 23 -18.42 24.51 -28.80
CA ALA A 23 -19.58 24.33 -27.90
C ALA A 23 -20.56 23.14 -28.09
N LYS A 24 -20.72 22.35 -27.01
CA LYS A 24 -21.97 22.18 -26.23
C LYS A 24 -21.63 21.60 -24.84
N ASP A 25 -22.03 22.29 -23.78
CA ASP A 25 -22.17 21.74 -22.43
C ASP A 25 -23.52 21.01 -22.34
N ASP A 26 -23.53 19.79 -21.81
CA ASP A 26 -24.34 19.40 -20.65
C ASP A 26 -23.99 17.97 -20.17
N ARG A 27 -23.37 17.92 -18.99
CA ARG A 27 -23.59 16.99 -17.87
C ARG A 27 -24.01 15.53 -18.15
N SER A 28 -23.04 14.63 -17.94
CA SER A 28 -23.05 13.32 -17.24
C SER A 28 -24.40 12.60 -16.99
N THR A 29 -24.52 11.35 -17.47
CA THR A 29 -24.17 10.13 -16.69
C THR A 29 -24.22 8.85 -17.54
N THR A 30 -23.15 8.07 -17.38
CA THR A 30 -23.03 6.59 -17.41
C THR A 30 -23.43 5.79 -18.66
N LYS A 31 -22.41 5.14 -19.25
CA LYS A 31 -22.54 4.10 -20.27
C LYS A 31 -23.26 2.88 -19.71
N GLU A 32 -24.20 2.43 -20.52
CA GLU A 32 -24.93 1.16 -20.55
C GLU A 32 -24.52 0.55 -21.92
N LYS A 33 -24.11 -0.72 -22.05
CA LYS A 33 -24.93 -1.88 -22.48
C LYS A 33 -23.97 -2.91 -23.12
N ASP A 34 -24.17 -4.21 -23.29
CA ASP A 34 -25.07 -5.26 -22.80
C ASP A 34 -24.59 -6.59 -23.49
N ASP A 35 -25.04 -7.73 -22.93
CA ASP A 35 -25.36 -9.03 -23.59
C ASP A 35 -24.30 -10.00 -24.16
N TYR A 36 -24.22 -11.20 -23.54
CA TYR A 36 -24.60 -12.55 -24.03
C TYR A 36 -23.95 -13.59 -23.09
N SER A 37 -24.57 -14.61 -22.48
CA SER A 37 -25.76 -15.39 -22.84
C SER A 37 -26.36 -16.07 -21.60
N THR A 38 -27.68 -16.05 -21.51
CA THR A 38 -28.50 -16.94 -20.70
C THR A 38 -28.46 -18.37 -21.24
N SER A 39 -28.48 -19.37 -20.36
CA SER A 39 -29.26 -20.60 -20.53
C SER A 39 -29.57 -21.19 -19.16
N ASP A 40 -30.88 -21.22 -18.90
CA ASP A 40 -31.56 -21.70 -17.71
C ASP A 40 -31.50 -23.23 -17.51
N ASP A 41 -32.02 -23.62 -16.35
CA ASP A 41 -32.81 -24.83 -16.08
C ASP A 41 -32.06 -26.15 -15.77
N LYS A 42 -31.89 -26.45 -14.47
CA LYS A 42 -32.92 -27.23 -13.73
C LYS A 42 -32.58 -27.51 -12.25
N LYS A 43 -33.66 -27.41 -11.50
CA LYS A 43 -33.96 -27.82 -10.13
C LYS A 43 -33.59 -29.26 -9.75
N ASP A 44 -33.31 -29.37 -8.46
CA ASP A 44 -33.74 -30.40 -7.49
C ASP A 44 -33.54 -31.88 -7.88
N ASP A 45 -32.66 -32.58 -7.15
CA ASP A 45 -33.12 -33.53 -6.12
C ASP A 45 -31.95 -34.26 -5.42
N LYS A 46 -32.24 -34.62 -4.18
CA LYS A 46 -31.38 -35.28 -3.17
C LYS A 46 -30.80 -36.61 -3.65
N ASN A 47 -29.56 -36.91 -3.27
CA ASN A 47 -29.31 -38.15 -2.51
C ASN A 47 -28.02 -38.09 -1.69
N ALA A 48 -28.13 -38.69 -0.51
CA ALA A 48 -27.12 -38.93 0.50
C ALA A 48 -25.88 -39.65 -0.06
N ASP A 49 -24.71 -39.42 0.56
CA ASP A 49 -24.15 -40.36 1.52
C ASP A 49 -22.81 -39.84 2.05
N TYR A 50 -22.50 -40.26 3.28
CA TYR A 50 -21.16 -40.42 3.82
C TYR A 50 -20.47 -39.23 4.55
N LYS A 51 -20.81 -39.19 5.84
CA LYS A 51 -19.89 -39.32 7.00
C LYS A 51 -19.32 -38.04 7.64
N SER A 52 -20.00 -37.71 8.74
CA SER A 52 -19.50 -37.13 9.99
C SER A 52 -18.10 -37.62 10.38
N THR A 53 -17.24 -36.68 10.72
CA THR A 53 -16.72 -36.59 12.09
C THR A 53 -16.58 -35.11 12.46
N ASP A 54 -17.38 -34.73 13.46
CA ASP A 54 -17.28 -33.56 14.29
C ASP A 54 -15.92 -33.43 15.00
N ASP A 55 -15.76 -32.29 15.67
CA ASP A 55 -14.76 -31.99 16.72
C ASP A 55 -13.40 -31.42 16.27
N LYS A 56 -13.33 -30.10 16.09
CA LYS A 56 -12.97 -29.18 17.19
C LYS A 56 -12.83 -27.74 16.71
N LYS A 57 -13.71 -26.91 17.25
CA LYS A 57 -13.61 -25.46 17.33
C LYS A 57 -12.77 -25.15 18.56
N ASP A 58 -11.46 -24.97 18.38
CA ASP A 58 -10.62 -24.31 19.37
C ASP A 58 -10.11 -23.01 18.76
N SER A 59 -10.81 -21.93 19.16
CA SER A 59 -10.31 -20.57 19.11
C SER A 59 -9.13 -20.47 20.08
N ASP A 60 -7.94 -20.80 19.60
CA ASP A 60 -6.72 -20.38 20.27
C ASP A 60 -6.29 -19.04 19.68
N ASP A 61 -6.77 -17.98 20.33
CA ASP A 61 -6.16 -16.65 20.34
C ASP A 61 -4.75 -16.80 20.95
N LYS A 62 -3.82 -17.32 20.14
CA LYS A 62 -2.39 -17.21 20.42
C LYS A 62 -2.00 -15.78 20.09
N SER A 63 -2.16 -14.94 21.11
CA SER A 63 -1.20 -13.90 21.43
C SER A 63 0.19 -14.52 21.39
N SER A 64 0.78 -14.57 20.19
CA SER A 64 2.21 -14.70 20.00
C SER A 64 2.78 -13.43 20.60
N ARG A 65 3.16 -13.52 21.88
CA ARG A 65 4.25 -12.71 22.41
C ARG A 65 5.45 -13.11 21.59
N ASP A 66 5.61 -12.46 20.45
CA ASP A 66 6.89 -12.43 19.77
C ASP A 66 7.81 -11.75 20.78
N ASP A 67 8.60 -12.58 21.48
CA ASP A 67 9.75 -12.12 22.24
C ASP A 67 10.70 -11.48 21.23
N ASP A 68 10.49 -10.18 21.00
CA ASP A 68 11.28 -9.27 20.17
C ASP A 68 12.65 -9.09 20.82
N ASN A 69 13.45 -10.14 20.78
CA ASN A 69 14.82 -10.15 21.27
C ASN A 69 15.74 -10.17 20.06
N GLY A 70 15.93 -9.00 19.43
CA GLY A 70 16.90 -8.83 18.36
C GLY A 70 16.91 -7.47 17.65
N SER A 71 15.78 -6.78 17.54
CA SER A 71 15.74 -5.42 17.01
C SER A 71 14.75 -4.57 17.81
N GLY A 72 15.08 -3.32 18.14
CA GLY A 72 14.11 -2.35 18.68
C GLY A 72 13.06 -1.92 17.65
N TRP A 73 12.84 -2.72 16.61
CA TRP A 73 11.82 -2.60 15.59
C TRP A 73 10.76 -3.64 15.89
N THR A 74 9.57 -3.20 16.27
CA THR A 74 8.41 -4.07 16.43
C THR A 74 7.78 -4.38 15.08
N LYS A 75 6.96 -5.44 15.00
CA LYS A 75 6.13 -5.70 13.81
C LYS A 75 5.24 -4.51 13.42
N SER A 76 4.78 -3.74 14.40
CA SER A 76 4.01 -2.52 14.15
C SER A 76 4.84 -1.42 13.50
N ASP A 77 6.11 -1.29 13.88
CA ASP A 77 7.05 -0.34 13.26
C ASP A 77 7.37 -0.71 11.82
N GLU A 78 7.60 -1.99 11.55
CA GLU A 78 7.83 -2.51 10.20
C GLU A 78 6.62 -2.25 9.31
N SER A 79 5.41 -2.59 9.78
CA SER A 79 4.18 -2.35 9.03
C SER A 79 3.95 -0.86 8.76
N ARG A 80 4.26 0.00 9.73
CA ARG A 80 4.16 1.46 9.56
C ARG A 80 5.14 1.95 8.50
N PHE A 81 6.39 1.54 8.58
CA PHE A 81 7.41 1.88 7.59
C PHE A 81 7.00 1.44 6.19
N MET A 82 6.52 0.20 6.03
CA MET A 82 6.12 -0.34 4.73
C MET A 82 4.95 0.46 4.13
N SER A 83 3.94 0.77 4.94
CA SER A 83 2.79 1.58 4.50
C SER A 83 3.21 2.98 4.02
N ASP A 84 4.04 3.67 4.80
CA ASP A 84 4.49 5.03 4.50
C ASP A 84 5.40 5.05 3.26
N CYS A 85 6.32 4.07 3.17
CA CYS A 85 7.21 3.92 2.03
C CYS A 85 6.43 3.61 0.75
N GLU A 86 5.51 2.64 0.75
CA GLU A 86 4.80 2.26 -0.47
C GLU A 86 3.91 3.39 -1.01
N GLY A 87 3.33 4.19 -0.10
CA GLY A 87 2.53 5.36 -0.48
C GLY A 87 3.30 6.36 -1.35
N THR A 88 4.60 6.50 -1.11
CA THR A 88 5.48 7.45 -1.84
C THR A 88 6.29 6.77 -2.94
N ALA A 89 6.72 5.52 -2.75
CA ALA A 89 7.54 4.76 -3.68
C ALA A 89 6.80 4.48 -4.99
N LYS A 90 5.47 4.28 -4.96
CA LYS A 90 4.65 4.03 -6.16
C LYS A 90 4.85 5.08 -7.25
N GLN A 91 5.08 6.34 -6.89
CA GLN A 91 5.29 7.44 -7.83
C GLN A 91 6.69 7.43 -8.47
N ASN A 92 7.68 6.81 -7.82
CA ASN A 92 9.08 6.85 -8.21
C ASN A 92 9.56 5.54 -8.84
N VAL A 93 9.17 4.38 -8.28
CA VAL A 93 9.60 3.04 -8.75
C VAL A 93 8.51 2.27 -9.49
N GLY A 94 7.26 2.76 -9.43
CA GLY A 94 6.08 2.12 -10.00
C GLY A 94 5.39 1.15 -9.04
N ALA A 95 4.08 0.94 -9.22
CA ALA A 95 3.28 0.12 -8.32
C ALA A 95 3.75 -1.34 -8.20
N ALA A 96 4.23 -1.92 -9.30
CA ALA A 96 4.72 -3.30 -9.33
C ALA A 96 5.97 -3.52 -8.45
N ARG A 97 6.80 -2.49 -8.25
CA ARG A 97 8.08 -2.59 -7.53
C ARG A 97 8.07 -1.90 -6.16
N ALA A 98 6.98 -1.22 -5.81
CA ALA A 98 6.91 -0.42 -4.58
C ALA A 98 7.13 -1.28 -3.33
N ASN A 99 6.51 -2.46 -3.26
CA ASN A 99 6.66 -3.35 -2.11
C ASN A 99 8.11 -3.86 -1.97
N GLU A 100 8.69 -4.36 -3.06
CA GLU A 100 10.06 -4.91 -3.07
C GLU A 100 11.13 -3.83 -2.78
N TYR A 101 10.94 -2.62 -3.32
CA TYR A 101 11.73 -1.45 -2.97
C TYR A 101 11.63 -1.10 -1.48
N CYS A 102 10.41 -1.08 -0.94
CA CYS A 102 10.18 -0.73 0.46
C CYS A 102 10.69 -1.79 1.44
N ASP A 103 10.60 -3.06 1.10
CA ASP A 103 11.24 -4.12 1.89
C ASP A 103 12.75 -3.95 1.90
N CYS A 104 13.38 -3.70 0.74
CA CYS A 104 14.81 -3.41 0.67
C CYS A 104 15.20 -2.23 1.58
N MET A 105 14.40 -1.15 1.57
CA MET A 105 14.61 0.00 2.42
C MET A 105 14.45 -0.36 3.90
N LEU A 106 13.42 -1.11 4.28
CA LEU A 106 13.18 -1.55 5.65
C LEU A 106 14.37 -2.36 6.19
N GLN A 107 14.85 -3.34 5.41
CA GLN A 107 16.01 -4.15 5.79
C GLN A 107 17.28 -3.30 5.96
N ARG A 108 17.41 -2.22 5.19
CA ARG A 108 18.52 -1.29 5.31
C ARG A 108 18.40 -0.41 6.56
N MET A 109 17.21 0.07 6.87
CA MET A 109 16.92 0.84 8.09
C MET A 109 17.22 0.02 9.35
N LYS A 110 16.76 -1.23 9.40
CA LYS A 110 17.02 -2.15 10.52
C LYS A 110 18.50 -2.46 10.74
N LYS A 111 19.36 -2.29 9.72
CA LYS A 111 20.81 -2.48 9.83
C LYS A 111 21.55 -1.27 10.37
N MET A 112 20.99 -0.08 10.18
CA MET A 112 21.64 1.18 10.57
C MET A 112 21.11 1.71 11.90
N TYR A 113 19.84 1.44 12.21
CA TYR A 113 19.16 1.99 13.37
C TYR A 113 18.64 0.86 14.26
N SER A 114 18.87 1.02 15.56
CA SER A 114 18.45 0.05 16.56
C SER A 114 16.93 0.00 16.73
N SER A 115 16.23 1.10 16.41
CA SER A 115 14.76 1.22 16.53
C SER A 115 14.17 2.14 15.47
N TYR A 116 12.85 2.06 15.28
CA TYR A 116 12.11 2.97 14.42
C TYR A 116 12.19 4.43 14.91
N THR A 117 12.12 4.66 16.23
CA THR A 117 12.21 6.02 16.79
C THR A 117 13.57 6.66 16.51
N GLU A 118 14.65 5.90 16.55
CA GLU A 118 15.99 6.39 16.19
C GLU A 118 16.05 6.78 14.71
N ALA A 119 15.58 5.89 13.83
CA ALA A 119 15.47 6.13 12.40
C ALA A 119 14.65 7.39 12.07
N ASP A 120 13.44 7.51 12.65
CA ASP A 120 12.53 8.63 12.41
C ASP A 120 13.17 9.96 12.83
N ARG A 121 13.80 10.00 14.01
CA ARG A 121 14.48 11.19 14.52
C ARG A 121 15.65 11.61 13.63
N ASP A 122 16.48 10.67 13.22
CA ASP A 122 17.69 10.97 12.45
C ASP A 122 17.34 11.35 10.98
N LEU A 123 16.29 10.75 10.41
CA LEU A 123 15.82 11.08 9.07
C LEU A 123 14.98 12.37 8.99
N ALA A 124 14.39 12.82 10.11
CA ALA A 124 13.60 14.06 10.13
C ALA A 124 14.41 15.31 9.71
N GLY A 125 15.74 15.28 9.88
CA GLY A 125 16.65 16.34 9.46
C GLY A 125 17.45 16.02 8.19
N ALA A 126 17.25 14.86 7.58
CA ALA A 126 18.04 14.42 6.44
C ALA A 126 17.70 15.21 5.17
N THR A 127 18.73 15.55 4.41
CA THR A 127 18.60 16.12 3.08
C THR A 127 18.12 15.08 2.08
N GLN A 128 17.51 15.53 0.98
CA GLN A 128 17.10 14.64 -0.10
C GLN A 128 18.27 13.81 -0.65
N ASP A 129 19.48 14.36 -0.68
CA ASP A 129 20.66 13.63 -1.14
C ASP A 129 21.07 12.50 -0.20
N GLU A 130 20.91 12.68 1.11
CA GLU A 130 21.17 11.64 2.10
C GLU A 130 20.14 10.52 1.98
N ILE A 131 18.86 10.86 1.81
CA ILE A 131 17.79 9.89 1.53
C ILE A 131 18.05 9.15 0.21
N ASN A 132 18.49 9.85 -0.84
CA ASN A 132 18.78 9.24 -2.13
C ASN A 132 19.98 8.28 -2.04
N LYS A 133 21.05 8.64 -1.30
CA LYS A 133 22.19 7.75 -1.06
C LYS A 133 21.77 6.50 -0.28
N LEU A 134 20.86 6.67 0.68
CA LEU A 134 20.29 5.57 1.42
C LEU A 134 19.50 4.62 0.51
N ALA A 135 18.69 5.19 -0.39
CA ALA A 135 17.80 4.46 -1.30
C ALA A 135 18.47 3.87 -2.55
N ALA A 136 19.61 4.40 -2.98
CA ALA A 136 20.29 3.98 -4.22
C ALA A 136 20.47 2.45 -4.36
N PRO A 137 20.83 1.69 -3.31
CA PRO A 137 20.97 0.24 -3.42
C PRO A 137 19.66 -0.52 -3.68
N CYS A 138 18.50 0.11 -3.43
CA CYS A 138 17.18 -0.50 -3.58
C CYS A 138 16.54 -0.23 -4.95
N ASN A 139 17.12 0.64 -5.78
CA ASN A 139 16.54 1.01 -7.09
C ASN A 139 16.73 -0.04 -8.21
N GLY A 140 17.54 -1.08 -7.99
CA GLY A 140 17.85 -2.12 -8.97
C GLY A 140 17.63 -3.54 -8.46
N LYS A 141 16.83 -3.68 -7.39
CA LYS A 141 16.40 -4.95 -6.82
C LYS A 141 15.14 -5.42 -7.52
#